data_AF-Q941G5-F1
#
_entry.id   AF-Q941G5-F1
#
_cell.length_a   1.000
_cell.length_b   1.000
_cell.length_c   1.000
_cell.angle_alpha   90.00
_cell.angle_beta   90.00
_cell.angle_gamma   90.00
#
_symmetry.space_group_name_H-M   'P 1'
#
loop_
_entity.id
_entity.type
_entity.pdbx_description
1 polymer ?
#
loop_
_entity_poly.entity_id
_entity_poly.type
_entity_poly.pdbx_seq_one_letter_code
_entity_poly.pdbx_strand_id
1 'polypeptide(L)'
;AVVSQTPNIKNIQGRIADSLDLRFEKETEEGRAAQIWHRLQEKKKIFIILDDVWKELDLAAIGIPFGADHKGCKVLLTTRLQHVCTRMRSQTKIQLHVLSNDEAWTLFKHNAGLDDAPCHSELIDVAQKVAGEC
;
A
#
# COMPACT_ATOMS: atom_id res chain seq x y z
N ALA A 1 1.80 6.48 -1.01
CA ALA A 1 2.77 6.73 -2.11
C ALA A 1 3.33 5.39 -2.58
N VAL A 2 3.57 5.22 -3.88
CA VAL A 2 4.26 4.06 -4.48
C VAL A 2 5.77 4.24 -4.30
N VAL A 3 6.46 3.21 -3.83
CA VAL A 3 7.89 3.24 -3.52
C VAL A 3 8.66 2.51 -4.61
N SER A 4 9.57 3.20 -5.29
CA SER A 4 10.43 2.60 -6.32
C SER A 4 11.41 1.59 -5.72
N GLN A 5 11.93 0.67 -6.55
CA GLN A 5 12.96 -0.32 -6.15
C GLN A 5 14.22 0.31 -5.53
N THR A 6 14.57 1.50 -6.02
CA THR A 6 15.51 2.43 -5.38
C THR A 6 14.69 3.59 -4.83
N PRO A 7 14.37 3.59 -3.53
CA PRO A 7 13.58 4.65 -2.92
C PRO A 7 14.28 6.00 -3.08
N ASN A 8 13.56 6.99 -3.60
CA ASN A 8 14.01 8.37 -3.61
C ASN A 8 13.27 9.12 -2.50
N ILE A 9 13.98 9.40 -1.40
CA ILE A 9 13.39 9.98 -0.19
C ILE A 9 12.75 11.34 -0.50
N LYS A 10 13.43 12.23 -1.23
CA LYS A 10 12.85 13.52 -1.64
C LYS A 10 11.56 13.39 -2.45
N ASN A 11 11.48 12.42 -3.35
CA ASN A 11 10.26 12.19 -4.12
C ASN A 11 9.12 11.72 -3.21
N ILE A 12 9.38 10.78 -2.30
CA ILE A 12 8.40 10.32 -1.32
C ILE A 12 7.92 11.47 -0.45
N GLN A 13 8.85 12.28 0.08
CA GLN A 13 8.55 13.49 0.85
C GLN A 13 7.69 14.47 0.06
N GLY A 14 7.98 14.68 -1.23
CA GLY A 14 7.16 15.48 -2.15
C GLY A 14 5.73 14.98 -2.22
N ARG A 15 5.54 13.69 -2.51
CA ARG A 15 4.19 13.10 -2.59
C ARG A 15 3.40 13.17 -1.29
N ILE A 16 4.08 13.02 -0.15
CA ILE A 16 3.45 13.18 1.16
C ILE A 16 3.04 14.63 1.38
N ALA A 17 3.91 15.59 1.04
CA ALA A 17 3.60 17.01 1.17
C ALA A 17 2.43 17.43 0.29
N ASP A 18 2.37 16.97 -0.97
CA ASP A 18 1.23 17.18 -1.86
C ASP A 18 -0.07 16.66 -1.23
N SER A 19 -0.02 15.47 -0.61
CA SER A 19 -1.18 14.87 0.07
C SER A 19 -1.59 15.62 1.34
N LEU A 20 -0.68 16.40 1.92
CA LEU A 20 -0.90 17.17 3.13
C LEU A 20 -1.21 18.65 2.85
N ASP A 21 -1.19 19.10 1.60
CA ASP A 21 -1.17 20.51 1.19
C ASP A 21 -0.04 21.29 1.91
N LEU A 22 1.12 20.66 2.07
CA LEU A 22 2.30 21.23 2.71
C LEU A 22 3.25 21.81 1.66
N ARG A 23 3.65 23.07 1.84
CA ARG A 23 4.77 23.67 1.08
C ARG A 23 6.03 23.63 1.92
N PHE A 24 7.14 23.27 1.29
CA PHE A 24 8.43 23.22 1.96
C PHE A 24 9.10 24.60 1.98
N GLU A 25 9.57 25.01 3.16
CA GLU A 25 10.46 26.15 3.35
C GLU A 25 11.94 25.73 3.24
N LYS A 26 12.23 24.48 3.60
CA LYS A 26 13.56 23.85 3.49
C LYS A 26 13.53 22.71 2.48
N GLU A 27 14.54 22.65 1.61
CA GLU A 27 14.64 21.66 0.52
C GLU A 27 15.66 20.53 0.76
N THR A 28 16.39 20.55 1.88
CA THR A 28 17.22 19.42 2.30
C THR A 28 16.33 18.25 2.73
N GLU A 29 16.82 17.02 2.65
CA GLU A 29 16.03 15.84 3.04
C GLU A 29 15.60 15.92 4.51
N GLU A 30 16.52 16.33 5.39
CA GLU A 30 16.28 16.49 6.82
C GLU A 30 15.29 17.63 7.11
N GLY A 31 15.41 18.73 6.35
CA GLY A 31 14.53 19.89 6.48
C GLY A 31 13.10 19.56 6.07
N ARG A 32 12.93 18.82 4.96
CA ARG A 32 11.62 18.34 4.48
C ARG A 32 11.02 17.32 5.45
N ALA A 33 11.83 16.38 5.95
CA ALA A 33 11.41 15.40 6.95
C ALA A 33 10.87 16.06 8.22
N ALA A 34 11.58 17.05 8.76
CA ALA A 34 11.15 17.78 9.95
C ALA A 34 9.80 18.48 9.75
N GLN A 35 9.60 19.12 8.59
CA GLN A 35 8.33 19.80 8.28
C GLN A 35 7.16 18.81 8.12
N ILE A 36 7.38 17.67 7.44
CA ILE A 36 6.38 16.59 7.37
C ILE A 36 6.05 16.10 8.78
N TRP A 37 7.07 15.83 9.59
CA TRP A 37 6.91 15.32 10.95
C TRP A 37 6.05 16.25 11.79
N HIS A 38 6.35 17.56 11.80
CA HIS A 38 5.55 18.55 12.52
C HIS A 38 4.10 18.58 12.03
N ARG A 39 3.89 18.60 10.71
CA ARG A 39 2.54 18.64 10.12
C ARG A 39 1.72 17.38 10.44
N LEU A 40 2.36 16.23 10.55
CA LEU A 40 1.72 14.98 10.95
C LEU A 40 1.39 14.99 12.45
N GLN A 41 2.27 15.51 13.31
CA GLN A 41 2.05 15.59 14.77
C GLN A 41 0.81 16.41 15.17
N GLU A 42 0.38 17.36 14.35
CA GLU A 42 -0.86 18.12 14.59
C GLU A 42 -2.14 17.26 14.48
N LYS A 43 -2.06 16.08 13.87
CA LYS A 43 -3.23 15.24 13.58
C LYS A 43 -3.36 14.13 14.60
N LYS A 44 -4.46 14.11 15.36
CA LYS A 44 -4.72 13.06 16.38
C LYS A 44 -4.65 11.62 15.84
N LYS A 45 -5.07 11.38 14.60
CA LYS A 45 -5.04 10.06 13.94
C LYS A 45 -4.59 10.21 12.49
N ILE A 46 -3.72 9.31 12.07
CA ILE A 46 -3.11 9.33 10.74
C ILE A 46 -3.03 7.90 10.21
N PHE A 47 -3.35 7.72 8.93
CA PHE A 47 -3.15 6.47 8.23
C PHE A 47 -2.33 6.70 6.97
N ILE A 48 -1.18 6.04 6.88
CA ILE A 48 -0.23 6.20 5.78
C ILE A 48 -0.14 4.86 5.06
N ILE A 49 -0.28 4.90 3.73
CA ILE A 49 -0.13 3.72 2.87
C ILE A 49 1.14 3.89 2.03
N LEU A 50 2.09 2.98 2.24
CA LEU A 50 3.32 2.85 1.47
C LEU A 50 3.17 1.65 0.54
N ASP A 51 2.97 1.92 -0.74
CA ASP A 51 2.64 0.90 -1.73
C ASP A 51 3.89 0.41 -2.46
N ASP A 52 3.96 -0.90 -2.72
CA ASP A 52 5.02 -1.59 -3.45
C ASP A 52 6.44 -1.36 -2.88
N VAL A 53 6.63 -1.58 -1.58
CA VAL A 53 7.93 -1.37 -0.91
C VAL A 53 8.90 -2.51 -1.19
N TRP A 54 10.07 -2.21 -1.77
CA TRP A 54 11.09 -3.20 -2.16
C TRP A 54 12.25 -3.35 -1.17
N LYS A 55 12.50 -2.34 -0.34
CA LYS A 55 13.63 -2.29 0.61
C LYS A 55 13.17 -1.62 1.91
N GLU A 56 13.95 -1.81 2.96
CA GLU A 56 13.74 -1.10 4.22
C GLU A 56 13.80 0.42 4.02
N LEU A 57 12.87 1.12 4.64
CA LEU A 57 12.73 2.56 4.62
C LEU A 57 12.95 3.09 6.02
N ASP A 58 13.77 4.15 6.13
CA ASP A 58 13.83 4.94 7.34
C ASP A 58 12.64 5.91 7.36
N LEU A 59 11.63 5.57 8.17
CA LEU A 59 10.44 6.40 8.34
C LEU A 59 10.77 7.77 8.93
N ALA A 60 11.80 7.87 9.78
CA ALA A 60 12.22 9.13 10.37
C ALA A 60 12.88 10.03 9.31
N ALA A 61 13.70 9.47 8.42
CA ALA A 61 14.26 10.20 7.28
C ALA A 61 13.18 10.72 6.30
N ILE A 62 12.03 10.04 6.22
CA ILE A 62 10.88 10.51 5.44
C ILE A 62 10.09 11.60 6.21
N GLY A 63 10.19 11.62 7.55
CA GLY A 63 9.41 12.50 8.42
C GLY A 63 8.11 11.89 8.94
N ILE A 64 7.94 10.57 8.82
CA ILE A 64 6.75 9.86 9.32
C ILE A 64 6.96 9.53 10.81
N PRO A 65 6.18 10.12 11.74
CA PRO A 65 6.23 9.74 13.14
C PRO A 65 5.59 8.36 13.32
N PHE A 66 6.19 7.49 14.13
CA PHE A 66 5.67 6.14 14.37
C PHE A 66 5.89 5.67 15.81
N GLY A 67 5.05 4.72 16.26
CA GLY A 67 5.20 4.10 17.58
C GLY A 67 5.00 5.10 18.72
N ALA A 68 6.02 5.23 19.58
CA ALA A 68 5.97 6.11 20.75
C ALA A 68 5.86 7.59 20.38
N ASP A 69 6.40 7.99 19.23
CA ASP A 69 6.37 9.37 18.76
C ASP A 69 4.97 9.84 18.39
N HIS A 70 4.08 8.91 18.01
CA HIS A 70 2.70 9.24 17.66
C HIS A 70 1.77 8.02 17.73
N LYS A 71 1.14 7.80 18.90
CA LYS A 71 0.23 6.67 19.15
C LYS A 71 -0.95 6.55 18.18
N GLY A 72 -1.34 7.65 17.53
CA GLY A 72 -2.42 7.68 16.55
C GLY A 72 -1.98 7.40 15.10
N CYS A 73 -0.69 7.17 14.84
CA CYS A 73 -0.17 6.97 13.50
C CYS A 73 -0.13 5.47 13.17
N LYS A 74 -0.76 5.09 12.06
CA LYS A 74 -0.72 3.72 11.53
C LYS A 74 -0.13 3.75 10.13
N VAL A 75 0.79 2.83 9.87
CA VAL A 75 1.42 2.65 8.56
C VAL A 75 1.02 1.27 8.03
N LEU A 76 0.38 1.26 6.86
CA LEU A 76 0.20 0.06 6.05
C LEU A 76 1.26 0.08 4.97
N LEU A 77 1.98 -1.02 4.81
CA LEU A 77 2.88 -1.23 3.68
C LEU A 77 2.45 -2.45 2.89
N THR A 78 2.53 -2.36 1.57
CA THR A 78 2.38 -3.50 0.67
C THR A 78 3.75 -3.83 0.09
N THR A 79 4.03 -5.12 -0.10
CA THR A 79 5.31 -5.58 -0.67
C THR A 79 5.13 -6.96 -1.29
N ARG A 80 5.92 -7.24 -2.31
CA ARG A 80 6.05 -8.59 -2.91
C ARG A 80 7.06 -9.46 -2.17
N LEU A 81 7.78 -8.88 -1.21
CA LEU A 81 8.94 -9.48 -0.56
C LEU A 81 8.68 -9.62 0.95
N GLN A 82 8.37 -10.83 1.42
CA GLN A 82 8.05 -11.09 2.84
C GLN A 82 9.17 -10.61 3.80
N HIS A 83 10.43 -10.66 3.39
CA HIS A 83 11.55 -10.21 4.21
C HIS A 83 11.55 -8.69 4.45
N VAL A 84 10.93 -7.89 3.56
CA VAL A 84 10.77 -6.44 3.74
C VAL A 84 9.86 -6.16 4.94
N CYS A 85 8.74 -6.88 5.11
CA CYS A 85 7.87 -6.76 6.29
C CYS A 85 8.64 -7.01 7.59
N THR A 86 9.57 -7.95 7.58
CA THR A 86 10.40 -8.26 8.76
C THR A 86 11.40 -7.14 9.05
N ARG A 87 12.09 -6.62 8.02
CA ARG A 87 13.04 -5.51 8.17
C ARG A 87 12.36 -4.22 8.62
N MET A 88 11.17 -3.94 8.09
CA MET A 88 10.32 -2.82 8.51
C MET A 88 9.70 -3.00 9.91
N ARG A 89 9.99 -4.13 10.59
CA ARG A 89 9.49 -4.46 11.93
C ARG A 89 7.96 -4.37 12.01
N SER A 90 7.27 -4.79 10.94
CA SER A 90 5.81 -4.78 10.87
C SER A 90 5.20 -5.63 11.99
N GLN A 91 4.28 -5.03 12.75
CA GLN A 91 3.60 -5.68 13.87
C GLN A 91 2.66 -6.80 13.40
N THR A 92 1.89 -6.51 12.35
CA THR A 92 0.99 -7.47 11.70
C THR A 92 1.47 -7.71 10.28
N LYS A 93 1.54 -8.98 9.88
CA LYS A 93 1.90 -9.40 8.53
C LYS A 93 0.72 -10.16 7.96
N ILE A 94 0.17 -9.67 6.85
CA ILE A 94 -0.94 -10.30 6.15
C ILE A 94 -0.38 -10.83 4.84
N GLN A 95 -0.31 -12.15 4.72
CA GLN A 95 0.07 -12.79 3.47
C GLN A 95 -1.18 -12.90 2.60
N LEU A 96 -1.13 -12.29 1.41
CA LEU A 96 -2.15 -12.49 0.39
C LEU A 96 -1.86 -13.82 -0.32
N HIS A 97 -2.82 -14.73 -0.25
CA HIS A 97 -2.78 -15.99 -0.99
C HIS A 97 -3.44 -15.80 -2.36
N VAL A 98 -3.20 -16.76 -3.25
CA VAL A 98 -4.03 -16.88 -4.46
C VAL A 98 -5.48 -17.08 -4.06
N LEU A 99 -6.39 -16.55 -4.88
CA LEU A 99 -7.82 -16.76 -4.67
C LEU A 99 -8.12 -18.26 -4.75
N SER A 100 -9.05 -18.72 -3.93
CA SER A 100 -9.65 -20.05 -4.14
C SER A 100 -10.39 -20.10 -5.48
N ASN A 101 -10.64 -21.30 -6.02
CA ASN A 101 -11.37 -21.45 -7.28
C ASN A 101 -12.73 -20.76 -7.25
N ASP A 102 -13.44 -20.80 -6.12
CA ASP A 102 -14.75 -20.16 -5.96
C ASP A 102 -14.64 -18.63 -5.92
N GLU A 103 -13.63 -18.08 -5.23
CA GLU A 103 -13.36 -16.64 -5.20
C GLU A 103 -12.90 -16.12 -6.57
N ALA A 104 -12.00 -16.85 -7.24
CA ALA A 104 -11.52 -16.54 -8.57
C ALA A 104 -12.66 -16.58 -9.60
N TRP A 105 -13.51 -17.61 -9.53
CA TRP A 105 -14.70 -17.72 -10.37
C TRP A 105 -15.70 -16.58 -10.11
N THR A 106 -15.93 -16.24 -8.84
CA THR A 106 -16.80 -15.11 -8.47
C THR A 106 -16.26 -13.80 -9.03
N LEU A 107 -14.96 -13.54 -8.88
CA LEU A 107 -14.31 -12.35 -9.44
C LEU A 107 -14.38 -12.32 -10.98
N PHE A 108 -14.17 -13.47 -11.62
CA PHE A 108 -14.25 -13.60 -13.07
C PHE A 108 -15.65 -13.30 -13.59
N LYS A 109 -16.69 -13.91 -13.00
CA LYS A 109 -18.09 -13.65 -13.38
C LYS A 109 -18.43 -12.18 -13.30
N HIS A 110 -18.04 -11.53 -12.21
CA HIS A 110 -18.30 -10.13 -12.00
C HIS A 110 -17.67 -9.26 -13.09
N ASN A 111 -16.39 -9.50 -13.39
CA ASN A 111 -15.67 -8.73 -14.39
C ASN A 111 -16.09 -9.05 -15.83
N ALA A 112 -16.57 -10.26 -16.09
CA ALA A 112 -17.06 -10.69 -17.40
C ALA A 112 -18.54 -10.35 -17.64
N GLY A 113 -19.24 -9.77 -16.66
CA GLY A 113 -20.67 -9.47 -16.76
C GLY A 113 -21.56 -10.71 -16.77
N LEU A 114 -21.11 -11.79 -16.12
CA LEU A 114 -21.81 -13.08 -16.05
C LEU A 114 -22.57 -13.27 -14.73
N ASP A 115 -22.72 -12.23 -13.91
CA ASP A 115 -23.40 -12.31 -12.62
C ASP A 115 -24.87 -12.76 -12.75
N ASP A 116 -25.55 -12.31 -13.81
CA ASP A 116 -26.95 -12.66 -14.13
C ASP A 116 -27.05 -13.78 -15.19
N ALA A 117 -25.94 -14.40 -15.57
CA ALA A 117 -25.94 -15.40 -16.63
C ALA A 117 -26.69 -16.68 -16.18
N PRO A 118 -27.51 -17.30 -17.04
CA PRO A 118 -28.17 -18.56 -16.73
C PRO A 118 -27.15 -19.66 -16.41
N CYS A 119 -27.33 -20.36 -15.28
CA CYS A 119 -26.39 -21.36 -14.74
C CYS A 119 -26.01 -22.53 -15.67
N HIS A 120 -26.66 -22.68 -16.83
CA HIS A 120 -26.50 -23.83 -17.73
C HIS A 120 -26.17 -23.43 -19.18
N SER A 121 -25.61 -22.24 -19.40
CA SER A 121 -25.09 -21.89 -20.72
C SER A 121 -23.73 -22.55 -20.97
N GLU A 122 -23.50 -23.08 -22.18
CA GLU A 122 -22.17 -23.59 -22.61
C GLU A 122 -21.07 -22.53 -22.41
N LEU A 123 -21.45 -21.25 -22.42
CA LEU A 123 -20.57 -20.12 -22.14
C LEU A 123 -20.01 -20.15 -20.71
N ILE A 124 -20.79 -20.57 -19.70
CA ILE A 124 -20.32 -20.69 -18.32
C ILE A 124 -19.27 -21.78 -18.19
N ASP A 125 -19.45 -22.92 -18.85
CA ASP A 125 -18.48 -24.02 -18.79
C ASP A 125 -17.14 -23.61 -19.40
N VAL A 126 -17.16 -22.87 -20.52
CA VAL A 126 -15.95 -22.31 -21.13
C VAL A 126 -15.34 -21.24 -20.23
N ALA A 127 -16.14 -20.33 -19.68
CA ALA A 127 -15.68 -19.27 -18.78
C ALA A 127 -15.02 -19.83 -17.51
N GLN A 128 -15.55 -20.91 -16.93
CA GLN A 128 -14.95 -21.58 -15.79
C GLN A 128 -13.59 -22.20 -16.15
N LYS A 129 -13.47 -22.84 -17.31
CA LYS A 129 -12.19 -23.37 -17.79
C LYS A 129 -11.17 -22.25 -17.97
N VAL A 130 -11.56 -21.13 -18.59
CA VAL A 130 -10.69 -19.96 -18.76
C VAL A 130 -10.25 -19.41 -17.39
N ALA A 131 -11.18 -19.30 -16.43
CA ALA A 131 -10.85 -18.85 -15.08
C ALA A 131 -9.88 -19.80 -14.36
N GLY A 132 -9.93 -21.10 -14.64
CA GLY A 132 -9.04 -22.11 -14.07
C GLY A 132 -7.62 -22.14 -14.64
N GLU A 133 -7.36 -21.46 -15.76
CA GLU A 133 -6.01 -21.33 -16.34
C GLU A 133 -5.22 -20.12 -15.79
N CYS A 134 -5.85 -19.29 -14.93
CA CYS A 134 -5.27 -18.10 -14.30
C CYS A 134 -4.66 -18.40 -12.92
#